data_AF-A0A351TJP6-F1
#
_entry.id   AF-A0A351TJP6-F1
#
_cell.length_a   1.000
_cell.length_b   1.000
_cell.length_c   1.000
_cell.angle_alpha   90.00
_cell.angle_beta   90.00
_cell.angle_gamma   90.00
#
_symmetry.space_group_name_H-M   'P 1'
#
loop_
_entity.id
_entity.type
_entity.pdbx_description
1 polymer ?
#
loop_
_entity_poly.entity_id
_entity_poly.type
_entity_poly.pdbx_seq_one_letter_code
_entity_poly.pdbx_strand_id
1 'polypeptide(L)' 'MECGTETVRTVCYDTEDIWKSRELAKQFFLRAMAACEGSEKERYTNIYMKLMMGMTDCDDSEV' A
#
# COMPACT_ATOMS: atom_id res chain seq x y z
N MET A 1 22.34 -5.59 12.33
CA MET A 1 21.11 -5.48 11.53
C MET A 1 20.05 -4.90 12.43
N GLU A 2 19.83 -3.60 12.38
CA GLU A 2 18.59 -3.06 12.92
C GLU A 2 17.50 -3.51 11.95
N CYS A 3 16.83 -4.61 12.31
CA CYS A 3 15.60 -5.04 11.66
C CYS A 3 14.53 -4.02 12.06
N GLY A 4 14.63 -2.82 11.48
CA GLY A 4 13.67 -1.74 11.68
C GLY A 4 12.33 -2.28 11.24
N THR A 5 11.46 -2.55 12.21
CA THR A 5 10.04 -2.81 11.97
C THR A 5 9.42 -1.50 11.52
N GLU A 6 9.72 -1.09 10.30
CA GLU A 6 9.14 0.11 9.71
C GLU A 6 7.69 -0.21 9.38
N THR A 7 6.83 0.16 10.31
CA THR A 7 5.39 0.10 10.13
C THR A 7 5.00 1.10 9.06
N VAL A 8 4.07 0.69 8.22
CA VAL A 8 3.56 1.48 7.10
C VAL A 8 2.09 1.75 7.37
N ARG A 9 1.66 2.98 7.13
CA ARG A 9 0.27 3.41 7.17
C ARG A 9 -0.23 3.51 5.74
N THR A 10 -1.36 2.88 5.44
CA THR A 10 -2.02 3.05 4.15
C THR A 10 -3.43 3.56 4.33
N VAL A 11 -3.88 4.45 3.44
CA VAL A 11 -5.25 4.96 3.43
C VAL A 11 -5.89 4.64 2.09
N CYS A 12 -6.96 3.85 2.11
CA CYS A 12 -7.73 3.50 0.93
C CYS A 12 -9.21 3.70 1.21
N TYR A 13 -9.93 4.45 0.36
CA TYR A 13 -11.34 4.78 0.60
C TYR A 13 -11.61 5.35 2.02
N ASP A 14 -10.76 6.29 2.46
CA ASP A 14 -10.81 6.87 3.82
C ASP A 14 -10.63 5.86 4.96
N THR A 15 -10.30 4.60 4.66
CA THR A 15 -9.99 3.56 5.63
C THR A 15 -8.49 3.49 5.83
N GLU A 16 -8.06 3.62 7.08
CA GLU A 16 -6.64 3.55 7.47
C GLU A 16 -6.28 2.15 7.97
N ASP A 17 -5.18 1.61 7.45
CA ASP A 17 -4.56 0.36 7.89
C ASP A 17 -3.10 0.57 8.28
N ILE A 18 -2.70 0.01 9.42
CA ILE A 18 -1.31 -0.01 9.88
C ILE A 18 -0.73 -1.41 9.70
N TRP A 19 0.31 -1.49 8.88
CA TRP A 19 0.98 -2.72 8.52
C TRP A 19 2.26 -2.89 9.32
N LYS A 20 2.52 -4.11 9.79
CA LYS A 20 3.74 -4.47 10.54
C LYS A 20 5.00 -4.38 9.69
N SER A 21 4.87 -4.48 8.37
CA SER A 21 5.97 -4.32 7.43
C SER A 21 5.47 -3.88 6.05
N ARG A 22 6.36 -3.20 5.33
CA ARG A 22 6.14 -2.81 3.93
C ARG A 22 5.88 -4.00 3.02
N GLU A 23 6.58 -5.12 3.20
CA GLU A 23 6.35 -6.33 2.42
C GLU A 23 4.94 -6.90 2.61
N LEU A 24 4.36 -6.84 3.82
CA LEU A 24 2.98 -7.28 4.04
C LEU A 24 1.98 -6.39 3.30
N ALA A 25 2.17 -5.07 3.38
CA ALA A 25 1.35 -4.11 2.64
C ALA A 25 1.44 -4.37 1.12
N LYS A 26 2.66 -4.50 0.57
CA LYS A 26 2.87 -4.79 -0.85
C LYS A 26 2.17 -6.07 -1.29
N GLN A 27 2.27 -7.16 -0.52
CA GLN A 27 1.60 -8.42 -0.86
C GLN A 27 0.07 -8.29 -0.87
N PHE A 28 -0.49 -7.51 0.04
CA PHE A 28 -1.93 -7.23 0.07
C PHE A 28 -2.37 -6.47 -1.19
N PHE A 29 -1.75 -5.32 -1.48
CA PHE A 29 -2.12 -4.51 -2.64
C PHE A 29 -1.84 -5.22 -3.96
N LEU A 30 -0.80 -6.06 -4.04
CA LEU A 30 -0.53 -6.89 -5.21
C LEU A 30 -1.68 -7.88 -5.50
N ARG A 31 -2.22 -8.51 -4.46
CA ARG A 31 -3.39 -9.41 -4.60
C ARG A 31 -4.66 -8.62 -4.92
N ALA A 32 -4.87 -7.47 -4.30
CA ALA A 32 -6.02 -6.62 -4.56
C ALA A 32 -6.05 -6.13 -6.02
N MET A 33 -4.90 -5.73 -6.57
CA MET A 33 -4.76 -5.37 -8.00
C MET A 33 -5.03 -6.52 -8.97
N ALA A 34 -4.83 -7.77 -8.53
CA ALA A 34 -5.13 -8.95 -9.32
C ALA A 34 -6.60 -9.36 -9.22
N ALA A 35 -7.31 -8.94 -8.16
CA ALA A 35 -8.70 -9.28 -7.90
C ALA A 35 -9.70 -8.21 -8.40
N CYS A 36 -9.27 -6.95 -8.51
CA CYS A 36 -10.10 -5.83 -8.95
C CYS A 36 -9.68 -5.28 -10.32
N GLU A 37 -10.61 -4.61 -11.01
CA GLU A 37 -10.38 -3.93 -12.30
C GLU A 37 -10.86 -2.48 -12.23
N GLY A 38 -10.58 -1.68 -13.27
CA GLY A 38 -11.02 -0.28 -13.36
C GLY A 38 -10.44 0.62 -12.26
N SER A 39 -11.25 1.56 -11.76
CA SER A 39 -10.83 2.57 -10.78
C SER A 39 -10.39 2.00 -9.44
N GLU A 40 -10.89 0.82 -9.05
CA GLU A 40 -10.42 0.12 -7.84
C GLU A 40 -8.97 -0.34 -8.01
N LYS A 41 -8.63 -0.87 -9.19
CA LYS A 41 -7.27 -1.31 -9.50
C LYS A 41 -6.29 -0.13 -9.54
N GLU A 42 -6.70 1.01 -10.08
CA GLU A 42 -5.90 2.24 -10.09
C GLU A 42 -5.55 2.70 -8.67
N ARG A 43 -6.54 2.77 -7.77
CA ARG A 43 -6.31 3.12 -6.36
C ARG A 43 -5.32 2.19 -5.66
N TYR A 44 -5.46 0.88 -5.83
CA TYR A 44 -4.50 -0.08 -5.27
C TYR A 44 -3.11 0.04 -5.90
N THR A 45 -3.04 0.39 -7.20
CA THR A 45 -1.78 0.64 -7.90
C THR A 45 -1.06 1.86 -7.32
N ASN A 46 -1.79 2.94 -7.02
CA ASN A 46 -1.22 4.15 -6.44
C ASN A 46 -0.58 3.87 -5.07
N ILE A 47 -1.30 3.18 -4.19
CA ILE A 47 -0.74 2.79 -2.88
C ILE A 47 0.47 1.86 -3.06
N TYR A 48 0.38 0.88 -3.96
CA TYR A 48 1.48 -0.04 -4.23
C TYR A 48 2.75 0.67 -4.74
N MET A 49 2.59 1.66 -5.62
CA MET A 49 3.71 2.46 -6.12
C MET A 49 4.38 3.28 -5.01
N LYS A 50 3.59 3.95 -4.15
CA LYS A 50 4.12 4.68 -2.98
C LYS A 50 4.88 3.75 -2.02
N LEU A 51 4.36 2.54 -1.80
CA LEU A 51 5.06 1.49 -1.04
C LEU A 51 6.37 1.07 -1.72
N MET A 52 6.42 0.97 -3.05
CA MET A 52 7.63 0.65 -3.81
C MET A 52 8.66 1.80 -3.77
N MET A 53 8.21 3.05 -3.69
CA MET A 53 9.06 4.24 -3.50
C MET A 53 9.65 4.34 -2.09
N GLY A 54 9.26 3.46 -1.17
CA GLY A 54 9.78 3.47 0.20
C GLY A 54 9.05 4.44 1.13
N MET A 55 7.88 4.94 0.74
CA MET A 55 7.05 5.78 1.62
C MET A 55 6.53 4.94 2.80
N THR A 56 6.33 5.61 3.94
CA THR A 56 5.72 5.02 5.14
C THR A 56 4.24 5.37 5.27
N ASP A 57 3.80 6.40 4.55
CA ASP A 57 2.43 6.92 4.53
C ASP A 57 1.95 6.90 3.08
N CYS A 58 1.02 6.01 2.75
CA CYS A 58 0.62 5.74 1.38
C CYS A 58 -0.90 5.78 1.22
N ASP A 59 -1.42 6.80 0.57
CA ASP A 59 -2.85 6.93 0.27
C ASP A 59 -3.16 6.61 -1.21
N ASP A 60 -4.44 6.48 -1.55
CA ASP A 60 -4.89 6.15 -2.91
C ASP A 60 -4.95 7.32 -3.90
N SER A 61 -4.48 8.52 -3.51
CA SER A 61 -4.26 9.59 -4.49
C SER A 61 -3.23 9.21 -5.54
N GLU A 62 -3.44 9.75 -6.74
CA GLU A 62 -2.54 9.60 -7.89
C GLU A 62 -1.08 9.89 -7.52
N VAL A 63 -0.19 9.06 -8.06
CA VAL A 63 1.27 9.07 -7.81
C VAL A 63 1.99 9.98 -8.80
#